data_AF-A0A0B5F0U6-F1
#
_entry.id   AF-A0A0B5F0U6-F1
#
_cell.length_a   1.000
_cell.length_b   1.000
_cell.length_c   1.000
_cell.angle_alpha   90.00
_cell.angle_beta   90.00
_cell.angle_gamma   90.00
#
_symmetry.space_group_name_H-M   'P 1'
#
loop_
_entity.id
_entity.type
_entity.pdbx_description
1 polymer ?
#
loop_
_entity_poly.entity_id
_entity_poly.type
_entity_poly.pdbx_seq_one_letter_code
_entity_poly.pdbx_strand_id
1 'polypeptide(L)' 'MRTHATTLYNSIYRADDQAMVNAHVWGVNAYGAPVWHLRRSEPGGMFDTYASSFDAVWDTATPVRGA' A
#
# COMPACT_ATOMS: atom_id res chain seq x y z
N MET A 1 -5.56 10.66 -10.16
CA MET A 1 -4.16 10.17 -9.99
C MET A 1 -3.40 11.17 -9.12
N ARG A 2 -2.68 10.70 -8.11
CA ARG A 2 -1.76 11.52 -7.31
C ARG A 2 -0.37 10.86 -7.34
N THR A 3 0.68 11.64 -7.18
CA THR A 3 2.07 11.15 -7.13
C THR A 3 2.75 11.59 -5.84
N HIS A 4 3.63 10.75 -5.31
CA HIS A 4 4.43 11.00 -4.12
C HIS A 4 5.89 10.60 -4.38
N ALA A 5 6.82 11.06 -3.54
CA ALA A 5 8.25 10.74 -3.61
C ALA A 5 8.77 10.00 -2.36
N THR A 6 7.86 9.51 -1.51
CA THR A 6 8.22 8.69 -0.34
C THR A 6 8.88 7.37 -0.76
N THR A 7 9.75 6.85 0.09
CA THR A 7 10.38 5.53 -0.12
C THR A 7 9.33 4.45 -0.28
N LEU A 8 9.48 3.64 -1.34
CA LEU A 8 8.58 2.51 -1.62
C LEU A 8 9.03 1.28 -0.83
N TYR A 9 8.38 1.01 0.31
CA TYR A 9 8.59 -0.22 1.08
C TYR A 9 7.65 -1.36 0.68
N ASN A 10 6.54 -1.03 0.03
CA ASN A 10 5.55 -1.96 -0.48
C ASN A 10 4.74 -1.33 -1.62
N SER A 11 4.04 -2.17 -2.37
CA SER A 11 2.87 -1.75 -3.15
C SER A 11 1.60 -2.34 -2.53
N ILE A 12 0.53 -1.56 -2.56
CA ILE A 12 -0.74 -1.91 -1.92
C ILE A 12 -1.88 -1.71 -2.92
N TYR A 13 -2.71 -2.74 -3.06
CA TYR A 13 -4.02 -2.64 -3.69
C TYR A 13 -5.08 -2.85 -2.62
N ARG A 14 -6.02 -1.91 -2.49
CA ARG A 14 -7.10 -1.97 -1.48
C ARG A 14 -8.45 -1.78 -2.14
N ALA A 15 -9.41 -2.62 -1.77
CA ALA A 15 -10.81 -2.50 -2.15
C ALA A 15 -11.68 -3.08 -1.01
N ASP A 16 -12.69 -2.33 -0.59
CA ASP A 16 -13.56 -2.67 0.55
C ASP A 16 -12.73 -3.06 1.80
N ASP A 17 -12.98 -4.26 2.34
CA ASP A 17 -12.30 -4.86 3.48
C ASP A 17 -11.17 -5.82 3.07
N GLN A 18 -10.63 -5.69 1.85
CA GLN A 18 -9.53 -6.50 1.33
C GLN A 18 -8.32 -5.64 0.93
N ALA A 19 -7.13 -6.12 1.24
CA ALA A 19 -5.88 -5.51 0.80
C ALA A 19 -4.88 -6.57 0.32
N MET A 20 -4.24 -6.31 -0.81
CA MET A 20 -3.09 -7.06 -1.30
C MET A 20 -1.84 -6.22 -1.05
N VAL A 21 -0.91 -6.74 -0.25
CA VAL A 21 0.32 -6.05 0.12
C VAL A 21 1.51 -6.83 -0.43
N ASN A 22 2.24 -6.22 -1.35
CA ASN A 22 3.50 -6.74 -1.86
C ASN A 22 4.65 -6.01 -1.14
N ALA A 23 5.18 -6.62 -0.08
CA ALA A 23 6.26 -6.06 0.71
C ALA A 23 7.62 -6.32 0.04
N HIS A 24 8.52 -5.32 0.06
CA HIS A 24 9.87 -5.50 -0.46
C HIS A 24 10.67 -6.47 0.43
N VAL A 25 11.23 -7.50 -0.21
CA VAL A 25 12.12 -8.47 0.44
C VAL A 25 13.51 -8.30 -0.13
N TRP A 26 14.51 -8.18 0.74
CA TRP A 26 15.91 -8.00 0.33
C TRP A 26 16.36 -9.16 -0.58
N GLY A 27 16.98 -8.82 -1.71
CA GLY A 27 17.47 -9.80 -2.69
C GLY A 27 16.37 -10.42 -3.57
N VAL A 28 15.11 -10.01 -3.42
CA VAL A 28 13.99 -10.47 -4.23
C VAL A 28 13.46 -9.32 -5.08
N ASN A 29 13.24 -9.59 -6.36
CA ASN A 29 12.58 -8.64 -7.25
C ASN A 29 11.10 -8.46 -6.88
N ALA A 30 10.52 -7.32 -7.25
CA ALA A 30 9.13 -7.01 -6.88
C ALA A 30 8.13 -8.09 -7.35
N TYR A 31 8.29 -8.60 -8.58
CA TYR A 31 7.39 -9.62 -9.14
C TYR A 31 7.55 -11.02 -8.53
N GLY A 32 8.68 -11.31 -7.88
CA GLY A 32 8.92 -12.57 -7.17
C GLY A 32 8.69 -12.48 -5.67
N ALA A 33 8.47 -11.28 -5.13
CA ALA A 33 8.16 -11.09 -3.72
C ALA A 33 6.75 -11.61 -3.41
N PRO A 34 6.54 -12.27 -2.26
CA PRO A 34 5.23 -12.77 -1.88
C PRO A 34 4.24 -11.61 -1.71
N VAL A 35 2.98 -11.89 -2.00
CA VAL A 35 1.87 -10.95 -1.78
C VAL A 35 1.02 -11.48 -0.63
N TRP A 36 0.80 -10.64 0.37
CA TRP A 36 -0.12 -10.94 1.46
C TRP A 36 -1.51 -10.47 1.10
N HIS A 37 -2.48 -11.37 1.17
CA HIS A 37 -3.89 -11.03 1.11
C HIS A 37 -4.43 -10.86 2.53
N LEU A 38 -4.75 -9.62 2.89
CA LEU A 38 -5.27 -9.25 4.19
C LEU A 38 -6.76 -8.93 4.07
N ARG A 39 -7.57 -9.63 4.85
CA ARG A 39 -8.97 -9.31 5.08
C ARG A 39 -9.11 -8.57 6.40
N ARG A 40 -9.89 -7.49 6.42
CA ARG A 40 -10.26 -6.84 7.67
C ARG A 40 -11.15 -7.77 8.49
N SER A 41 -10.67 -8.20 9.65
CA SER A 41 -11.41 -9.05 10.58
C SER A 41 -11.76 -8.32 11.88
N GLU A 42 -10.82 -7.52 12.39
CA GLU A 42 -10.95 -6.76 13.63
C GLU A 42 -10.31 -5.37 13.46
N PRO A 43 -10.81 -4.36 14.21
CA PRO A 43 -10.18 -3.04 14.23
C PRO A 43 -8.75 -3.10 14.75
N GLY A 44 -7.87 -2.25 14.18
CA GLY A 44 -6.48 -2.11 14.62
C GLY A 44 -5.55 -3.24 14.18
N GLY A 45 -6.02 -4.18 13.36
CA GLY A 45 -5.19 -5.26 12.82
C GLY A 45 -4.23 -4.83 11.71
N MET A 46 -3.62 -5.83 11.07
CA MET A 46 -2.68 -5.62 9.96
C MET A 46 -3.32 -4.87 8.78
N PHE A 47 -4.59 -5.16 8.47
CA PHE A 47 -5.31 -4.43 7.43
C PHE A 47 -5.35 -2.93 7.74
N ASP A 48 -5.77 -2.55 8.96
CA ASP A 48 -5.90 -1.14 9.35
C ASP A 48 -4.53 -0.45 9.37
N THR A 49 -3.49 -1.17 9.78
CA THR A 49 -2.10 -0.66 9.76
C THR A 49 -1.67 -0.27 8.34
N TYR A 50 -1.86 -1.15 7.36
CA TYR A 50 -1.51 -0.85 5.96
C TYR A 50 -2.43 0.20 5.33
N ALA A 51 -3.72 0.19 5.67
CA ALA A 51 -4.67 1.20 5.21
C ALA A 51 -4.29 2.60 5.71
N SER A 52 -4.01 2.76 7.01
CA SER A 52 -3.56 4.03 7.58
C SER A 52 -2.22 4.48 6.99
N SER A 53 -1.29 3.56 6.72
CA SER A 53 -0.04 3.89 6.04
C SER A 53 -0.26 4.39 4.62
N PHE A 54 -1.21 3.80 3.88
CA PHE A 54 -1.56 4.25 2.54
C PHE A 54 -2.19 5.65 2.59
N ASP A 55 -3.15 5.86 3.48
CA ASP A 55 -3.87 7.13 3.63
C ASP A 55 -2.89 8.27 3.99
N ALA A 56 -1.91 8.01 4.88
CA ALA A 56 -0.87 8.99 5.21
C ALA A 56 -0.01 9.41 4.00
N VAL A 57 0.34 8.46 3.12
CA VAL A 57 1.03 8.78 1.85
C VAL A 57 0.10 9.54 0.91
N TRP A 58 -1.15 9.10 0.80
CA TRP A 58 -2.14 9.73 -0.05
C TRP A 58 -2.33 11.20 0.32
N ASP A 59 -2.52 11.52 1.60
CA ASP A 59 -2.76 12.89 2.08
C ASP A 59 -1.65 13.87 1.67
N THR A 60 -0.41 13.40 1.64
CA THR A 60 0.76 14.20 1.24
C THR A 60 1.05 14.18 -0.26
N ALA A 61 0.41 13.30 -1.04
CA ALA A 61 0.65 13.16 -2.47
C ALA A 61 0.14 14.37 -3.28
N THR A 62 0.78 14.71 -4.39
CA THR A 62 0.34 15.83 -5.24
C THR A 62 -0.60 15.33 -6.34
N PRO A 63 -1.77 15.96 -6.57
CA PRO A 63 -2.60 15.64 -7.73
C PRO A 63 -1.83 15.84 -9.03
N VAL A 64 -1.90 14.87 -9.92
CA VAL A 64 -1.35 15.05 -11.27
C VAL A 64 -2.27 15.98 -12.02
N ARG A 65 -1.78 17.17 -12.34
CA ARG A 65 -2.49 18.10 -13.24
C ARG A 65 -2.33 17.57 -14.66
N GLY A 66 -3.45 17.37 -15.34
CA GLY A 66 -3.44 16.96 -16.74
C GLY A 66 -2.78 18.03 -17.62
N ALA A 67 -2.22 17.58 -18.74
CA ALA A 67 -1.92 18.45 -19.88
C ALA A 67 -3.22 18.91 -20.54
#